data_AF-A0A3N0E5K8-F1
#
_entry.id   AF-A0A3N0E5K8-F1
#
_cell.length_a   1.000
_cell.length_b   1.000
_cell.length_c   1.000
_cell.angle_alpha   90.00
_cell.angle_beta   90.00
_cell.angle_gamma   90.00
#
_symmetry.space_group_name_H-M   'P 1'
#
loop_
_entity.id
_entity.type
_entity.pdbx_description
1 polymer ?
#
loop_
_entity_poly.entity_id
_entity_poly.type
_entity_poly.pdbx_seq_one_letter_code
_entity_poly.pdbx_strand_id
1 'polypeptide(L)'
;MSDKIYVCDGAVLQCDQGFTPAELKVTENRKIRVQGKLKATDMDRQVPKTFGKCKLKPTSSDYLPCVPALQKWTKTSKKTTLGKNKKFLFHDSECMCSTGGKITITDPLQVDSAGSVAEEFIQIARMLPGAILGADHAPKVVESYWMDEEASRKIKNSEYGENACFFVRTENIDTGETLEIEMTDKERQDLDDGRQQIIYSGIVQADGTAELQSININKIWQQTEKET
;
A
#
# COMPACT_ATOMS: atom_id res chain seq x y z
N MET A 1 -20.44 -12.89 9.14
CA MET A 1 -20.68 -13.09 7.69
C MET A 1 -19.43 -12.60 7.00
N SER A 2 -18.78 -13.39 6.13
CA SER A 2 -17.55 -12.95 5.47
C SER A 2 -17.83 -11.69 4.65
N ASP A 3 -17.16 -10.59 4.97
CA ASP A 3 -17.23 -9.34 4.21
C ASP A 3 -16.62 -9.58 2.84
N LYS A 4 -17.48 -9.76 1.84
CA LYS A 4 -17.03 -10.00 0.46
C LYS A 4 -16.72 -8.65 -0.21
N ILE A 5 -15.46 -8.47 -0.57
CA ILE A 5 -14.97 -7.33 -1.35
C ILE A 5 -15.39 -7.51 -2.81
N TYR A 6 -16.08 -6.53 -3.39
CA TYR A 6 -16.46 -6.51 -4.80
C TYR A 6 -15.33 -5.98 -5.66
N VAL A 7 -15.32 -6.44 -6.90
CA VAL A 7 -14.36 -5.98 -7.91
C VAL A 7 -14.92 -4.75 -8.60
N CYS A 8 -14.08 -3.74 -8.77
CA CYS A 8 -14.40 -2.48 -9.42
C CYS A 8 -13.69 -2.33 -10.77
N ASP A 9 -14.13 -1.35 -11.56
CA ASP A 9 -13.47 -0.96 -12.81
C ASP A 9 -12.01 -0.56 -12.57
N GLY A 10 -11.12 -1.05 -13.44
CA GLY A 10 -9.66 -0.91 -13.30
C GLY A 10 -9.01 -1.95 -12.40
N ALA A 11 -9.77 -2.91 -11.84
CA ALA A 11 -9.22 -3.94 -10.95
C ALA A 11 -8.03 -4.67 -11.59
N VAL A 12 -7.00 -4.93 -10.79
CA VAL A 12 -5.79 -5.60 -11.26
C VAL A 12 -6.01 -7.10 -11.27
N LEU A 13 -5.75 -7.70 -12.42
CA LEU A 13 -5.78 -9.11 -12.70
C LEU A 13 -4.36 -9.65 -12.86
N GLN A 14 -4.17 -10.90 -12.48
CA GLN A 14 -2.95 -11.64 -12.72
C GLN A 14 -3.25 -12.95 -13.44
N CYS A 15 -2.49 -13.24 -14.49
CA CYS A 15 -2.47 -14.51 -15.18
C CYS A 15 -1.23 -15.28 -14.72
N ASP A 16 -1.38 -16.52 -14.26
CA ASP A 16 -0.26 -17.38 -13.84
C ASP A 16 0.76 -17.66 -14.97
N GLN A 17 0.27 -17.67 -16.22
CA GLN A 17 1.08 -17.83 -17.43
C GLN A 17 1.45 -16.50 -18.10
N GLY A 18 1.01 -15.38 -17.55
CA GLY A 18 1.38 -14.03 -18.00
C GLY A 18 2.70 -13.58 -17.38
N PHE A 19 3.34 -12.58 -17.99
CA PHE A 19 4.56 -11.96 -17.45
C PHE A 19 4.27 -10.67 -16.68
N THR A 20 3.15 -10.01 -16.96
CA THR A 20 2.77 -8.77 -16.29
C THR A 20 1.30 -8.83 -15.84
N PRO A 21 0.93 -8.08 -14.79
CA PRO A 21 -0.47 -7.88 -14.43
C PRO A 21 -1.19 -7.04 -15.49
N ALA A 22 -2.52 -7.06 -15.44
CA ALA A 22 -3.39 -6.37 -16.39
C ALA A 22 -4.65 -5.84 -15.71
N GLU A 23 -5.26 -4.79 -16.26
CA GLU A 23 -6.45 -4.16 -15.67
C GLU A 23 -7.74 -4.68 -16.32
N LEU A 24 -8.75 -4.99 -15.49
CA LEU A 24 -10.10 -5.32 -15.93
C LEU A 24 -10.86 -4.05 -16.31
N LYS A 25 -11.41 -4.01 -17.52
CA LYS A 25 -12.32 -2.96 -17.96
C LYS A 25 -13.77 -3.42 -17.81
N VAL A 26 -14.55 -2.67 -17.04
CA VAL A 26 -15.98 -2.89 -16.85
C VAL A 26 -16.75 -2.25 -17.99
N THR A 27 -17.47 -3.07 -18.76
CA THR A 27 -18.30 -2.65 -19.89
C THR A 27 -19.77 -2.93 -19.68
N GLU A 28 -20.09 -3.91 -18.82
CA GLU A 28 -21.43 -4.47 -18.67
C GLU A 28 -22.27 -3.76 -17.60
N ASN A 29 -21.64 -2.92 -16.78
CA ASN A 29 -22.27 -2.10 -15.77
C ASN A 29 -22.05 -0.61 -16.06
N ARG A 30 -23.14 0.16 -16.14
CA ARG A 30 -23.10 1.63 -16.30
C ARG A 30 -23.76 2.39 -15.15
N LYS A 31 -24.36 1.69 -14.19
CA LYS A 31 -25.26 2.27 -13.18
C LYS A 31 -24.76 2.09 -11.75
N ILE A 32 -24.32 0.89 -11.39
CA ILE A 32 -24.00 0.56 -10.00
C ILE A 32 -22.52 0.86 -9.75
N ARG A 33 -22.27 1.83 -8.87
CA ARG A 33 -20.94 2.22 -8.45
C ARG A 33 -20.71 1.89 -6.98
N VAL A 34 -19.46 1.59 -6.64
CA VAL A 34 -18.96 1.51 -5.27
C VAL A 34 -17.75 2.45 -5.23
N GLN A 35 -17.76 3.41 -4.30
CA GLN A 35 -16.68 4.39 -4.16
C GLN A 35 -16.33 5.11 -5.48
N GLY A 36 -17.36 5.50 -6.23
CA GLY A 36 -17.22 6.18 -7.52
C GLY A 36 -16.84 5.28 -8.71
N LYS A 37 -16.34 4.06 -8.49
CA LYS A 37 -15.95 3.08 -9.52
C LYS A 37 -17.10 2.12 -9.85
N LEU A 38 -17.21 1.66 -11.10
CA LEU A 38 -18.27 0.74 -11.53
C LEU A 38 -18.01 -0.67 -11.01
N LYS A 39 -19.03 -1.37 -10.49
CA LYS A 39 -18.89 -2.77 -10.07
C LYS A 39 -18.76 -3.71 -11.27
N ALA A 40 -17.78 -4.59 -11.26
CA ALA A 40 -17.59 -5.61 -12.28
C ALA A 40 -18.56 -6.79 -12.12
N THR A 41 -18.86 -7.43 -13.24
CA THR A 41 -19.78 -8.56 -13.38
C THR A 41 -19.12 -9.74 -14.10
N ASP A 42 -19.74 -10.91 -14.01
CA ASP A 42 -19.31 -12.16 -14.65
C ASP A 42 -19.32 -12.15 -16.19
N MET A 43 -19.82 -11.06 -16.77
CA MET A 43 -19.82 -10.79 -18.20
C MET A 43 -18.70 -9.81 -18.61
N ASP A 44 -18.04 -9.15 -17.67
CA ASP A 44 -16.90 -8.27 -17.94
C ASP A 44 -15.65 -9.11 -18.23
N ARG A 45 -15.18 -9.06 -19.48
CA ARG A 45 -14.12 -9.92 -20.01
C ARG A 45 -13.05 -9.16 -20.79
N GLN A 46 -13.09 -7.83 -20.74
CA GLN A 46 -12.18 -6.98 -21.49
C GLN A 46 -10.95 -6.62 -20.64
N VAL A 47 -9.78 -6.88 -21.21
CA VAL A 47 -8.49 -6.60 -20.61
C VAL A 47 -7.66 -5.83 -21.66
N PRO A 48 -7.78 -4.50 -21.74
CA PRO A 48 -7.26 -3.72 -22.86
C PRO A 48 -5.73 -3.70 -22.93
N LYS A 49 -5.06 -3.66 -21.77
CA LYS A 49 -3.62 -3.91 -21.65
C LYS A 49 -3.45 -5.37 -21.26
N THR A 50 -2.90 -6.19 -22.14
CA THR A 50 -2.81 -7.64 -21.90
C THR A 50 -1.73 -7.99 -20.86
N PHE A 51 -1.60 -9.26 -20.49
CA PHE A 51 -0.63 -9.77 -19.49
C PHE A 51 0.83 -9.82 -19.99
N GLY A 52 1.20 -8.91 -20.90
CA GLY A 52 2.53 -8.86 -21.51
C GLY A 52 2.74 -10.02 -22.47
N LYS A 53 3.68 -10.92 -22.16
CA LYS A 53 3.96 -12.16 -22.91
C LYS A 53 3.24 -13.35 -22.28
N CYS A 54 3.13 -14.47 -23.00
CA CYS A 54 2.48 -15.68 -22.50
C CYS A 54 3.43 -16.89 -22.51
N LYS A 55 3.66 -17.48 -21.34
CA LYS A 55 4.52 -18.68 -21.16
C LYS A 55 4.05 -19.89 -21.96
N LEU A 56 2.73 -20.00 -22.21
CA LEU A 56 2.13 -21.05 -23.02
C LEU A 56 2.26 -20.84 -24.53
N LYS A 57 2.86 -19.74 -24.98
CA LYS A 57 3.12 -19.46 -26.39
C LYS A 57 4.61 -19.23 -26.65
N PRO A 58 5.46 -20.25 -26.46
CA PRO A 58 6.88 -20.15 -26.73
C PRO A 58 7.15 -20.00 -28.23
N THR A 59 8.23 -19.30 -28.53
CA THR A 59 8.86 -19.21 -29.85
C THR A 59 10.31 -19.68 -29.73
N SER A 60 11.06 -19.68 -30.83
CA SER A 60 12.45 -20.17 -30.85
C SER A 60 13.41 -19.43 -29.91
N SER A 61 13.13 -18.18 -29.54
CA SER A 61 14.01 -17.37 -28.67
C SER A 61 13.27 -16.52 -27.61
N ASP A 62 11.93 -16.55 -27.59
CA ASP A 62 11.11 -15.68 -26.73
C ASP A 62 9.67 -16.23 -26.59
N TYR A 63 8.74 -15.45 -26.06
CA TYR A 63 7.31 -15.75 -25.96
C TYR A 63 6.46 -14.75 -26.75
N LEU A 64 5.37 -15.25 -27.35
CA LEU A 64 4.42 -14.37 -28.04
C LEU A 64 3.64 -13.50 -27.04
N PRO A 65 3.19 -12.30 -27.47
CA PRO A 65 2.28 -11.47 -26.70
C PRO A 65 1.04 -12.24 -26.23
N CYS A 66 0.63 -11.99 -24.99
CA CYS A 66 -0.60 -12.52 -24.45
C CYS A 66 -1.79 -11.87 -25.16
N VAL A 67 -2.69 -12.69 -25.71
CA VAL A 67 -3.99 -12.25 -26.23
C VAL A 67 -5.06 -12.95 -25.40
N PRO A 68 -5.40 -12.39 -24.23
CA PRO A 68 -6.29 -13.05 -23.29
C PRO A 68 -7.72 -12.99 -23.80
N ALA A 69 -8.31 -14.15 -24.11
CA ALA A 69 -9.76 -14.27 -24.20
C ALA A 69 -10.28 -14.89 -22.90
N LEU A 70 -10.72 -14.03 -21.97
CA LEU A 70 -11.26 -14.46 -20.68
C LEU A 70 -12.50 -15.34 -20.89
N GLN A 71 -12.52 -16.47 -20.21
CA GLN A 71 -13.68 -17.35 -20.16
C GLN A 71 -14.63 -16.92 -19.04
N LYS A 72 -15.64 -17.74 -18.75
CA LYS A 72 -16.65 -17.43 -17.74
C LYS A 72 -16.01 -17.38 -16.35
N TRP A 73 -16.34 -16.33 -15.60
CA TRP A 73 -15.95 -16.20 -14.20
C TRP A 73 -16.64 -17.24 -13.31
N THR A 74 -15.92 -17.67 -12.29
CA THR A 74 -16.40 -18.56 -11.22
C THR A 74 -16.34 -17.83 -9.88
N LYS A 75 -16.94 -18.42 -8.83
CA LYS A 75 -17.05 -17.83 -7.46
C LYS A 75 -17.74 -16.46 -7.42
N THR A 76 -18.63 -16.21 -8.37
CA THR A 76 -19.41 -14.98 -8.50
C THR A 76 -20.56 -14.91 -7.49
N SER A 77 -21.16 -13.74 -7.34
CA SER A 77 -22.37 -13.54 -6.54
C SER A 77 -23.52 -14.48 -6.90
N LYS A 78 -24.13 -15.10 -5.89
CA LYS A 78 -25.34 -15.94 -6.03
C LYS A 78 -26.64 -15.16 -5.85
N LYS A 79 -26.63 -14.14 -4.98
CA LYS A 79 -27.83 -13.40 -4.56
C LYS A 79 -27.91 -11.99 -5.15
N THR A 80 -26.77 -11.32 -5.27
CA THR A 80 -26.69 -9.93 -5.77
C THR A 80 -26.34 -9.93 -7.25
N THR A 81 -27.24 -9.47 -8.10
CA THR A 81 -27.06 -9.40 -9.56
C THR A 81 -27.32 -8.00 -10.09
N LEU A 82 -26.66 -7.64 -11.18
CA LEU A 82 -26.99 -6.48 -11.99
C LEU A 82 -28.08 -6.89 -12.98
N GLY A 83 -29.33 -6.52 -12.69
CA GLY A 83 -30.48 -7.00 -13.44
C GLY A 83 -30.73 -8.50 -13.21
N LYS A 84 -31.25 -9.21 -14.22
CA LYS A 84 -31.66 -10.62 -14.06
C LYS A 84 -30.51 -11.63 -14.17
N ASN A 85 -29.48 -11.35 -14.99
CA ASN A 85 -28.54 -12.39 -15.43
C ASN A 85 -27.05 -12.10 -15.19
N LYS A 86 -26.67 -10.89 -14.74
CA LYS A 86 -25.26 -10.52 -14.54
C LYS A 86 -24.91 -10.60 -13.06
N LYS A 87 -23.96 -11.45 -12.69
CA LYS A 87 -23.55 -11.66 -11.30
C LYS A 87 -22.35 -10.79 -10.99
N PHE A 88 -22.34 -10.13 -9.84
CA PHE A 88 -21.17 -9.35 -9.44
C PHE A 88 -19.96 -10.25 -9.15
N LEU A 89 -18.78 -9.75 -9.49
CA LEU A 89 -17.51 -10.35 -9.13
C LEU A 89 -17.10 -9.96 -7.71
N PHE A 90 -16.35 -10.85 -7.09
CA PHE A 90 -15.72 -10.67 -5.80
C PHE A 90 -14.21 -10.88 -5.94
N HIS A 91 -13.43 -10.43 -4.95
CA HIS A 91 -11.97 -10.62 -4.96
C HIS A 91 -11.56 -12.10 -5.12
N ASP A 92 -12.32 -13.04 -4.57
CA ASP A 92 -12.10 -14.49 -4.73
C ASP A 92 -12.55 -15.06 -6.08
N SER A 93 -13.07 -14.22 -6.99
CA SER A 93 -13.48 -14.66 -8.33
C SER A 93 -12.27 -15.01 -9.19
N GLU A 94 -12.42 -16.04 -10.01
CA GLU A 94 -11.36 -16.52 -10.89
C GLU A 94 -11.95 -17.00 -12.22
N CYS A 95 -11.16 -16.92 -13.28
CA CYS A 95 -11.51 -17.44 -14.60
C CYS A 95 -10.28 -18.03 -15.29
N MET A 96 -10.50 -18.73 -16.40
CA MET A 96 -9.44 -19.20 -17.28
C MET A 96 -9.39 -18.33 -18.53
N CYS A 97 -8.23 -18.19 -19.16
CA CYS A 97 -8.13 -17.67 -20.52
C CYS A 97 -8.24 -18.82 -21.54
N SER A 98 -8.62 -18.51 -22.77
CA SER A 98 -8.71 -19.50 -23.87
C SER A 98 -7.40 -20.24 -24.17
N THR A 99 -6.25 -19.67 -23.79
CA THR A 99 -4.95 -20.32 -23.97
C THR A 99 -4.64 -21.34 -22.86
N GLY A 100 -5.37 -21.31 -21.73
CA GLY A 100 -5.21 -22.25 -20.62
C GLY A 100 -4.56 -21.67 -19.36
N GLY A 101 -4.25 -20.38 -19.33
CA GLY A 101 -3.81 -19.69 -18.12
C GLY A 101 -4.96 -19.39 -17.16
N LYS A 102 -4.70 -19.48 -15.86
CA LYS A 102 -5.61 -19.13 -14.78
C LYS A 102 -5.46 -17.66 -14.42
N ILE A 103 -6.60 -16.98 -14.28
CA ILE A 103 -6.67 -15.54 -14.00
C ILE A 103 -7.39 -15.31 -12.67
N THR A 104 -6.71 -14.59 -11.80
CA THR A 104 -7.17 -14.20 -10.46
C THR A 104 -7.17 -12.68 -10.33
N ILE A 105 -7.97 -12.16 -9.41
CA ILE A 105 -8.00 -10.73 -9.08
C ILE A 105 -7.04 -10.51 -7.92
N THR A 106 -6.06 -9.62 -8.11
CA THR A 106 -5.08 -9.27 -7.08
C THR A 106 -5.47 -7.99 -6.35
N ASP A 107 -5.98 -6.99 -7.08
CA ASP A 107 -6.49 -5.76 -6.50
C ASP A 107 -7.92 -5.50 -6.99
N PRO A 108 -8.94 -5.65 -6.13
CA PRO A 108 -10.33 -5.44 -6.51
C PRO A 108 -10.71 -3.95 -6.60
N LEU A 109 -9.84 -3.03 -6.18
CA LEU A 109 -10.04 -1.57 -6.14
C LEU A 109 -11.23 -1.07 -5.31
N GLN A 110 -11.92 -1.96 -4.59
CA GLN A 110 -12.84 -1.59 -3.54
C GLN A 110 -12.07 -1.48 -2.23
N VAL A 111 -12.16 -0.31 -1.64
CA VAL A 111 -11.59 0.02 -0.35
C VAL A 111 -12.56 -0.48 0.73
N ASP A 112 -12.08 -1.20 1.74
CA ASP A 112 -12.90 -1.48 2.91
C ASP A 112 -12.91 -0.27 3.87
N SER A 113 -13.69 -0.34 4.94
CA SER A 113 -13.74 0.75 5.94
C SER A 113 -12.38 1.02 6.61
N ALA A 114 -11.41 0.10 6.52
CA ALA A 114 -10.06 0.26 7.04
C ALA A 114 -9.06 0.80 5.98
N GLY A 115 -9.31 0.58 4.69
CA GLY A 115 -8.44 0.98 3.58
C GLY A 115 -8.60 2.43 3.13
N SER A 116 -9.58 3.17 3.67
CA SER A 116 -9.86 4.56 3.24
C SER A 116 -8.69 5.50 3.50
N VAL A 117 -7.89 5.22 4.53
CA VAL A 117 -6.63 5.94 4.83
C VAL A 117 -5.48 5.54 3.89
N ALA A 118 -5.46 4.31 3.36
CA ALA A 118 -4.39 3.85 2.47
C ALA A 118 -4.52 4.43 1.04
N GLU A 119 -5.76 4.63 0.54
CA GLU A 119 -5.98 5.10 -0.83
C GLU A 119 -5.63 6.59 -1.04
N GLU A 120 -5.73 7.44 -0.01
CA GLU A 120 -5.26 8.84 -0.08
C GLU A 120 -3.75 8.90 -0.38
N PHE A 121 -2.96 8.04 0.24
CA PHE A 121 -1.53 7.92 -0.04
C PHE A 121 -1.24 7.36 -1.45
N ILE A 122 -2.03 6.39 -1.93
CA ILE A 122 -1.87 5.80 -3.29
C ILE A 122 -2.19 6.82 -4.40
N GLN A 123 -3.21 7.68 -4.21
CA GLN A 123 -3.52 8.71 -5.21
C GLN A 123 -2.43 9.77 -5.30
N ILE A 124 -1.80 10.14 -4.19
CA ILE A 124 -0.65 11.06 -4.18
C ILE A 124 0.52 10.43 -4.93
N ALA A 125 0.84 9.16 -4.66
CA ALA A 125 1.94 8.44 -5.32
C ALA A 125 1.75 8.29 -6.84
N ARG A 126 0.51 8.08 -7.33
CA ARG A 126 0.21 7.94 -8.77
C ARG A 126 0.34 9.23 -9.59
N MET A 127 0.35 10.40 -8.95
CA MET A 127 0.56 11.69 -9.64
C MET A 127 2.05 11.99 -9.90
N LEU A 128 2.97 11.20 -9.35
CA LEU A 128 4.41 11.33 -9.60
C LEU A 128 4.81 10.45 -10.80
N PRO A 129 5.36 11.02 -11.88
CA PRO A 129 5.81 10.25 -13.03
C PRO A 129 6.98 9.32 -12.64
N GLY A 130 6.72 8.01 -12.60
CA GLY A 130 7.70 6.96 -12.27
C GLY A 130 7.16 5.84 -11.36
N ALA A 131 6.07 6.09 -10.64
CA ALA A 131 5.53 5.17 -9.63
C ALA A 131 4.57 4.09 -10.18
N ILE A 132 4.92 3.43 -11.28
CA ILE A 132 4.15 2.28 -11.76
C ILE A 132 5.12 1.14 -12.03
N LEU A 133 5.32 0.24 -11.06
CA LEU A 133 5.66 -1.18 -11.27
C LEU A 133 5.68 -1.93 -9.93
N GLY A 134 4.57 -2.60 -9.60
CA GLY A 134 4.53 -3.84 -8.81
C GLY A 134 4.73 -3.74 -7.29
N ALA A 135 3.87 -4.46 -6.56
CA ALA A 135 4.01 -4.88 -5.16
C ALA A 135 3.95 -3.78 -4.07
N ASP A 136 3.63 -4.21 -2.85
CA ASP A 136 3.65 -3.47 -1.58
C ASP A 136 5.04 -2.85 -1.29
N HIS A 137 5.47 -1.89 -2.12
CA HIS A 137 6.72 -1.16 -1.99
C HIS A 137 6.51 0.30 -1.57
N ALA A 138 5.35 0.61 -0.98
CA ALA A 138 5.18 1.92 -0.37
C ALA A 138 6.17 2.05 0.80
N PRO A 139 6.95 3.15 0.86
CA PRO A 139 7.80 3.48 2.00
C PRO A 139 7.00 3.37 3.30
N LYS A 140 7.44 2.50 4.20
CA LYS A 140 6.70 2.21 5.42
C LYS A 140 7.60 2.27 6.63
N VAL A 141 7.18 3.01 7.64
CA VAL A 141 7.74 2.89 8.99
C VAL A 141 7.12 1.66 9.66
N VAL A 142 7.94 0.66 9.95
CA VAL A 142 7.50 -0.61 10.56
C VAL A 142 7.55 -0.53 12.07
N GLU A 143 8.56 0.17 12.59
CA GLU A 143 8.79 0.29 14.03
C GLU A 143 9.53 1.60 14.31
N SER A 144 9.18 2.26 15.40
CA SER A 144 9.98 3.32 16.00
C SER A 144 10.31 2.95 17.45
N TYR A 145 11.53 3.25 17.88
CA TYR A 145 11.99 2.92 19.22
C TYR A 145 13.16 3.81 19.64
N TRP A 146 13.33 3.95 20.95
CA TRP A 146 14.46 4.67 21.53
C TRP A 146 15.54 3.68 21.94
N MET A 147 16.80 4.04 21.74
CA MET A 147 17.96 3.33 22.28
C MET A 147 18.77 4.25 23.20
N ASP A 148 19.57 3.65 24.08
CA ASP A 148 20.54 4.40 24.88
C ASP A 148 21.63 5.06 24.02
N GLU A 149 22.43 5.92 24.65
CA GLU A 149 23.50 6.69 23.97
C GLU A 149 24.48 5.81 23.17
N GLU A 150 24.71 4.58 23.64
CA GLU A 150 25.60 3.61 22.98
C GLU A 150 24.88 2.77 21.89
N ALA A 151 23.61 3.05 21.61
CA ALA A 151 22.75 2.28 20.70
C ALA A 151 22.72 0.77 21.01
N SER A 152 22.89 0.41 22.28
CA SER A 152 23.12 -0.96 22.72
C SER A 152 21.82 -1.67 23.16
N ARG A 153 20.86 -0.91 23.71
CA ARG A 153 19.59 -1.46 24.19
C ARG A 153 18.41 -0.54 23.92
N LYS A 154 17.25 -1.13 23.62
CA LYS A 154 15.97 -0.41 23.53
C LYS A 154 15.54 0.07 24.92
N ILE A 155 15.23 1.36 25.03
CA ILE A 155 14.75 1.98 26.27
C ILE A 155 13.28 2.40 26.12
N LYS A 156 12.53 2.35 27.23
CA LYS A 156 11.14 2.83 27.29
C LYS A 156 11.01 4.16 28.00
N ASN A 157 11.89 4.39 28.97
CA ASN A 157 11.98 5.57 29.80
C ASN A 157 13.46 5.98 29.83
N SER A 158 13.73 7.27 29.95
CA SER A 158 15.08 7.83 30.10
C SER A 158 15.07 8.80 31.27
N GLU A 159 16.17 8.87 32.01
CA GLU A 159 16.34 9.85 33.09
C GLU A 159 16.83 11.21 32.53
N TYR A 160 16.51 12.29 33.25
CA TYR A 160 16.91 13.63 32.84
C TYR A 160 18.44 13.77 32.75
N GLY A 161 18.94 14.16 31.56
CA GLY A 161 20.36 14.33 31.28
C GLY A 161 21.02 13.13 30.59
N GLU A 162 20.28 12.04 30.34
CA GLU A 162 20.74 10.94 29.49
C GLU A 162 20.47 11.25 28.01
N ASN A 163 21.42 10.89 27.15
CA ASN A 163 21.23 10.97 25.71
C ASN A 163 20.47 9.73 25.23
N ALA A 164 19.40 9.94 24.45
CA ALA A 164 18.64 8.88 23.82
C ALA A 164 18.64 9.08 22.31
N CYS A 165 18.85 7.99 21.58
CA CYS A 165 18.84 7.99 20.13
C CYS A 165 17.52 7.42 19.62
N PHE A 166 16.88 8.14 18.69
CA PHE A 166 15.62 7.71 18.11
C PHE A 166 15.90 6.89 16.85
N PHE A 167 15.39 5.68 16.81
CA PHE A 167 15.57 4.77 15.70
C PHE A 167 14.25 4.45 15.05
N VAL A 168 14.30 4.36 13.72
CA VAL A 168 13.15 3.98 12.93
C VAL A 168 13.56 2.88 11.97
N ARG A 169 12.80 1.78 12.02
CA ARG A 169 12.94 0.68 11.07
C ARG A 169 11.93 0.87 9.97
N THR A 170 12.42 0.82 8.74
CA THR A 170 11.64 1.05 7.54
C THR A 170 11.65 -0.14 6.61
N GLU A 171 10.58 -0.30 5.86
CA GLU A 171 10.43 -1.25 4.77
C GLU A 171 10.19 -0.46 3.49
N ASN A 172 10.75 -0.95 2.38
CA ASN A 172 10.62 -0.36 1.06
C ASN A 172 11.16 1.07 0.93
N ILE A 173 12.26 1.37 1.62
CA ILE A 173 13.01 2.61 1.51
C ILE A 173 14.43 2.25 1.13
N ASP A 174 14.94 2.85 0.06
CA ASP A 174 16.25 2.50 -0.47
C ASP A 174 17.36 3.00 0.47
N THR A 175 18.44 2.22 0.59
CA THR A 175 19.60 2.61 1.39
C THR A 175 20.20 3.91 0.86
N GLY A 176 20.44 4.87 1.76
CA GLY A 176 20.94 6.20 1.41
C GLY A 176 19.84 7.27 1.25
N GLU A 177 18.55 6.90 1.31
CA GLU A 177 17.47 7.88 1.36
C GLU A 177 17.42 8.60 2.72
N THR A 178 17.04 9.88 2.69
CA THR A 178 16.88 10.71 3.89
C THR A 178 15.44 10.63 4.37
N LEU A 179 15.27 10.28 5.64
CA LEU A 179 14.00 10.29 6.34
C LEU A 179 13.90 11.51 7.24
N GLU A 180 12.74 12.17 7.20
CA GLU A 180 12.37 13.24 8.12
C GLU A 180 11.11 12.82 8.88
N ILE A 181 11.18 12.88 10.21
CA ILE A 181 10.09 12.49 11.10
C ILE A 181 9.75 13.65 12.02
N GLU A 182 8.50 14.07 11.94
CA GLU A 182 7.94 15.10 12.80
C GLU A 182 7.32 14.46 14.05
N MET A 183 7.82 14.87 15.22
CA MET A 183 7.27 14.47 16.51
C MET A 183 6.59 15.65 17.17
N THR A 184 5.33 15.44 17.55
CA THR A 184 4.52 16.38 18.34
C THR A 184 4.24 15.81 19.70
N ASP A 185 4.36 16.64 20.74
CA ASP A 185 3.87 16.28 22.07
C ASP A 185 2.35 16.07 22.06
N LYS A 186 1.89 15.01 22.74
CA LYS A 186 0.48 14.60 22.72
C LYS A 186 -0.43 15.59 23.46
N GLU A 187 0.12 16.33 24.41
CA GLU A 187 -0.60 17.33 25.22
C GLU A 187 -0.45 18.74 24.64
N ARG A 188 0.26 18.91 23.52
CA ARG A 188 0.58 20.20 22.87
C ARG A 188 1.26 21.19 23.81
N GLN A 189 2.01 20.69 24.78
CA GLN A 189 2.82 21.56 25.62
C GLN A 189 4.01 22.05 24.78
N ASP A 190 4.25 23.36 24.78
CA ASP A 190 5.39 23.93 24.06
C ASP A 190 6.68 23.27 24.57
N LEU A 191 7.57 22.88 23.67
CA LEU A 191 8.89 22.36 24.02
C LEU A 191 9.71 23.50 24.66
N ASP A 192 10.75 23.18 25.44
CA ASP A 192 11.58 24.14 26.20
C ASP A 192 12.10 25.36 25.40
N ASP A 193 12.13 25.29 24.07
CA ASP A 193 12.56 26.36 23.17
C ASP A 193 11.42 27.07 22.41
N GLY A 194 10.17 26.83 22.81
CA GLY A 194 8.96 27.39 22.21
C GLY A 194 8.54 26.72 20.90
N ARG A 195 9.20 25.62 20.48
CA ARG A 195 8.76 24.83 19.31
C ARG A 195 7.60 23.92 19.70
N GLN A 196 6.67 23.71 18.77
CA GLN A 196 5.55 22.77 18.94
C GLN A 196 5.82 21.40 18.31
N GLN A 197 6.92 21.30 17.55
CA GLN A 197 7.29 20.16 16.71
C GLN A 197 8.81 20.00 16.73
N ILE A 198 9.26 18.75 16.83
CA ILE A 198 10.65 18.38 16.60
C ILE A 198 10.73 17.60 15.30
N ILE A 199 11.59 18.04 14.39
CA ILE A 199 11.89 17.31 13.16
C ILE A 199 13.19 16.56 13.35
N TYR A 200 13.13 15.25 13.21
CA TYR A 200 14.26 14.34 13.25
C TYR A 200 14.62 13.91 11.84
N SER A 201 15.90 13.98 11.48
CA SER A 201 16.38 13.53 10.18
C SER A 201 17.45 12.45 10.30
N GLY A 202 17.46 11.49 9.39
CA GLY A 202 18.52 10.49 9.31
C GLY A 202 18.49 9.69 8.01
N ILE A 203 19.56 8.93 7.79
CA ILE A 203 19.79 8.20 6.54
C ILE A 203 19.48 6.73 6.75
N VAL A 204 18.72 6.13 5.83
CA VAL A 204 18.42 4.70 5.87
C VAL A 204 19.67 3.88 5.56
N GLN A 205 20.01 2.99 6.48
CA GLN A 205 21.13 2.07 6.42
C GLN A 205 20.76 0.78 5.66
N ALA A 206 21.76 -0.05 5.37
CA ALA A 206 21.59 -1.28 4.58
C ALA A 206 20.66 -2.33 5.22
N ASP A 207 20.45 -2.24 6.53
CA ASP A 207 19.53 -3.10 7.28
C ASP A 207 18.09 -2.55 7.36
N GLY A 208 17.81 -1.44 6.67
CA GLY A 208 16.51 -0.77 6.65
C GLY A 208 16.24 0.13 7.87
N THR A 209 17.23 0.32 8.76
CA THR A 209 17.10 1.24 9.90
C THR A 209 17.63 2.62 9.57
N ALA A 210 17.02 3.66 10.13
CA ALA A 210 17.57 5.00 10.15
C ALA A 210 17.79 5.42 11.60
N GLU A 211 19.03 5.81 11.89
CA GLU A 211 19.38 6.50 13.12
C GLU A 211 19.08 7.98 12.94
N LEU A 212 18.24 8.51 13.82
CA LEU A 212 17.82 9.90 13.78
C LEU A 212 18.51 10.66 14.90
N GLN A 213 18.99 11.87 14.58
CA GLN A 213 19.87 12.65 15.45
C GLN A 213 19.42 12.69 16.93
N SER A 214 20.37 12.46 17.83
CA SER A 214 20.19 12.44 19.29
C SER A 214 19.69 13.78 19.82
N ILE A 215 18.73 13.75 20.75
CA ILE A 215 18.33 14.94 21.52
C ILE A 215 18.90 14.89 22.92
N ASN A 216 19.47 16.01 23.36
CA ASN A 216 19.79 16.26 24.75
C ASN A 216 18.55 16.84 25.44
N ILE A 217 17.85 16.03 26.24
CA ILE A 217 16.73 16.50 27.06
C ILE A 217 17.33 17.16 28.30
N ASN A 218 17.63 18.46 28.18
CA ASN A 218 18.25 19.20 29.28
C ASN A 218 17.22 19.52 30.38
N LYS A 219 17.68 19.74 31.61
CA LYS A 219 16.89 19.83 32.86
C LYS A 219 15.86 20.99 32.96
N ILE A 220 15.57 21.73 31.90
CA ILE A 220 14.85 23.02 31.97
C ILE A 220 13.31 22.85 31.87
N TRP A 221 12.79 21.63 31.78
CA TRP A 221 11.35 21.33 31.71
C TRP A 221 10.50 21.77 32.92
N GLN A 222 11.07 22.26 34.03
CA GLN A 222 10.30 22.79 35.17
C GLN A 222 10.92 24.01 35.87
N GLN A 223 11.13 25.13 35.17
CA GLN A 223 11.41 26.40 35.87
C GLN A 223 10.50 27.59 35.51
N THR A 224 9.29 27.35 34.99
CA THR A 224 8.33 28.45 34.74
C THR A 224 7.00 28.35 35.49
N GLU A 225 6.87 27.50 36.52
CA GLU A 225 5.69 27.51 37.41
C GLU A 225 5.97 27.84 38.89
N LYS A 226 7.13 28.42 39.23
CA LYS A 226 7.32 29.04 40.55
C LYS A 226 8.14 30.32 40.46
N GLU A 227 7.42 31.44 40.40
CA GLU A 227 7.77 32.85 40.68
C GLU A 227 6.96 33.68 39.66
N THR A 228 5.75 34.14 39.96
CA THR A 228 5.41 35.16 40.97
C THR A 228 3.90 35.19 41.21
#